data_AF-A0A1H4UMR7-F1
#
_entry.id   AF-A0A1H4UMR7-F1
#
_cell.length_a   1.000
_cell.length_b   1.000
_cell.length_c   1.000
_cell.angle_alpha   90.00
_cell.angle_beta   90.00
_cell.angle_gamma   90.00
#
_symmetry.space_group_name_H-M   'P 1'
#
loop_
_entity.id
_entity.type
_entity.pdbx_description
1 polymer ?
#
loop_
_entity_poly.entity_id
_entity_poly.type
_entity_poly.pdbx_seq_one_letter_code
_entity_poly.pdbx_strand_id
1 'polypeptide(L)'
;MKLLDKLSPSRRRHEFPDPAVQRVPAVEPPSERIPALAYPPNWSVVSSSGAAAQQYPEWTLKLGVGAEGPVEFSPIVDRNLLCVSGTGAGKSVLARGLVEQIRAAGGQVILGDGHGLDYYAYRAFHVGAELPVPGVLAGGSGASAGSTDYLATVVLAHQILKQRKHEAAFEKPQLRDLTPLFVILDDAASVRRTWEITRTKRDLAAIDVMVSDLLANGPGVRIHLVVLTHDRIPTSWGQNSQVVLLGRTGPFVARQVSTLLGRELMDGELTLRGHRYPGRGLYLRRGHEPVELQSYFSWAPGETLSPAHGPASAGRHWGSFKESVSDAVPRLYTRQWFKLDRKSKAQLEEEKVTGRDRGFVDLEIFTVEELQGLVRIGLDKRLASGEVVRDPDALKFDPTSDQYVGRRPPEGVRERL
;
A
#
# COMPACT_ATOMS: atom_id res chain seq x y z
N MET A 1 77.81 63.30 -24.85
CA MET A 1 76.97 62.09 -24.80
C MET A 1 75.74 62.34 -25.67
N LYS A 2 75.77 62.08 -26.97
CA LYS A 2 75.28 60.86 -27.66
C LYS A 2 73.95 60.35 -27.05
N LEU A 3 72.83 60.71 -27.68
CA LEU A 3 72.09 59.97 -28.73
C LEU A 3 71.32 58.78 -28.15
N LEU A 4 69.98 58.90 -28.07
CA LEU A 4 69.05 57.77 -28.18
C LEU A 4 67.76 58.24 -28.84
N ASP A 5 67.55 57.69 -30.02
CA ASP A 5 66.50 57.94 -31.00
C ASP A 5 65.36 56.91 -30.81
N LYS A 6 64.13 57.36 -31.12
CA LYS A 6 62.95 56.67 -31.67
C LYS A 6 62.74 55.15 -31.44
N LEU A 7 61.51 54.78 -31.06
CA LEU A 7 60.55 54.05 -31.91
C LEU A 7 59.29 53.65 -31.12
N SER A 8 58.13 54.15 -31.54
CA SER A 8 56.79 53.66 -31.16
C SER A 8 56.37 52.50 -32.06
N PRO A 9 55.67 51.49 -31.55
CA PRO A 9 54.79 50.67 -32.36
C PRO A 9 53.33 50.80 -31.91
N SER A 10 52.52 51.40 -32.79
CA SER A 10 51.07 51.35 -32.76
C SER A 10 50.58 49.91 -33.00
N ARG A 11 50.16 49.20 -31.96
CA ARG A 11 49.42 47.93 -32.08
C ARG A 11 47.94 48.23 -32.32
N ARG A 12 47.48 48.10 -33.57
CA ARG A 12 46.06 47.92 -33.88
C ARG A 12 45.61 46.59 -33.30
N ARG A 13 44.69 46.61 -32.34
CA ARG A 13 43.96 45.40 -31.93
C ARG A 13 42.93 45.13 -33.02
N HIS A 14 43.06 43.98 -33.70
CA HIS A 14 41.95 43.40 -34.43
C HIS A 14 40.94 42.90 -33.40
N GLU A 15 39.82 43.60 -33.27
CA GLU A 15 38.61 43.07 -32.64
C GLU A 15 38.06 41.99 -33.55
N PHE A 16 38.17 40.74 -33.13
CA PHE A 16 37.36 39.67 -33.67
C PHE A 16 35.93 39.88 -33.20
N PRO A 17 34.92 39.82 -34.08
CA PRO A 17 33.53 39.84 -33.64
C PRO A 17 33.30 38.62 -32.75
N ASP A 18 32.86 38.88 -31.52
CA ASP A 18 32.44 37.89 -30.54
C ASP A 18 31.40 36.98 -31.22
N PRO A 19 31.64 35.66 -31.38
CA PRO A 19 30.65 34.80 -31.96
C PRO A 19 29.47 34.82 -31.01
N ALA A 20 28.35 35.40 -31.46
CA ALA A 20 27.11 35.43 -30.73
C ALA A 20 26.80 34.02 -30.23
N VAL A 21 27.13 33.77 -28.96
CA VAL A 21 26.73 32.58 -28.24
C VAL A 21 25.22 32.69 -28.19
N GLN A 22 24.54 32.00 -29.12
CA GLN A 22 23.14 31.67 -28.98
C GLN A 22 23.02 31.00 -27.63
N ARG A 23 22.55 31.77 -26.64
CA ARG A 23 22.15 31.24 -25.34
C ARG A 23 21.00 30.29 -25.64
N VAL A 24 21.33 29.01 -25.76
CA VAL A 24 20.34 27.94 -25.63
C VAL A 24 19.60 28.25 -24.33
N PRO A 25 18.27 28.40 -24.33
CA PRO A 25 17.52 28.70 -23.11
C PRO A 25 17.88 27.63 -22.08
N ALA A 26 18.28 28.08 -20.89
CA ALA A 26 18.61 27.19 -19.79
C ALA A 26 17.42 26.25 -19.57
N VAL A 27 17.62 24.96 -19.81
CA VAL A 27 16.67 23.93 -19.45
C VAL A 27 16.56 23.99 -17.93
N GLU A 28 15.43 24.48 -17.41
CA GLU A 28 15.15 24.50 -15.96
C GLU A 28 15.46 23.13 -15.36
N PRO A 29 16.10 23.07 -14.18
CA PRO A 29 16.42 21.81 -13.54
C PRO A 29 15.13 20.97 -13.33
N PRO A 30 15.16 19.64 -13.54
CA PRO A 30 13.96 18.78 -13.55
C PRO A 30 13.01 18.97 -12.35
N SER A 31 13.56 19.31 -11.18
CA SER A 31 12.81 19.55 -9.95
C SER A 31 11.85 20.75 -9.98
N GLU A 32 12.08 21.76 -10.84
CA GLU A 32 11.20 22.95 -10.97
C GLU A 32 9.93 22.66 -11.79
N ARG A 33 9.97 21.63 -12.65
CA ARG A 33 8.84 21.21 -13.48
C ARG A 33 7.81 20.35 -12.76
N ILE A 34 8.19 19.78 -11.61
CA ILE A 34 7.33 18.87 -10.86
C ILE A 34 6.49 19.67 -9.85
N PRO A 35 5.14 19.59 -9.90
CA PRO A 35 4.28 20.42 -9.08
C PRO A 35 4.47 20.16 -7.58
N ALA A 36 4.35 21.19 -6.76
CA ALA A 36 4.43 21.08 -5.29
C ALA A 36 3.31 20.23 -4.68
N LEU A 37 2.19 20.09 -5.39
CA LEU A 37 1.02 19.33 -5.00
C LEU A 37 0.39 18.74 -6.27
N ALA A 38 0.08 17.45 -6.25
CA ALA A 38 -0.60 16.77 -7.34
C ALA A 38 -1.91 16.15 -6.83
N TYR A 39 -2.98 16.27 -7.59
CA TYR A 39 -4.26 15.61 -7.31
C TYR A 39 -4.42 14.40 -8.22
N PRO A 40 -5.02 13.30 -7.73
CA PRO A 40 -5.29 12.16 -8.57
C PRO A 40 -6.25 12.57 -9.71
N PRO A 41 -6.04 12.08 -10.94
CA PRO A 41 -7.05 12.24 -11.98
C PRO A 41 -8.28 11.41 -11.64
N ASN A 42 -9.43 11.73 -12.25
CA ASN A 42 -10.63 10.90 -12.15
C ASN A 42 -10.37 9.59 -12.90
N TRP A 43 -10.02 8.54 -12.14
CA TRP A 43 -9.71 7.23 -12.71
C TRP A 43 -10.95 6.60 -13.33
N SER A 44 -10.74 5.85 -14.41
CA SER A 44 -11.80 5.04 -15.00
C SER A 44 -12.20 3.93 -14.04
N VAL A 45 -13.51 3.83 -13.78
CA VAL A 45 -14.07 2.81 -12.90
C VAL A 45 -14.57 1.63 -13.71
N VAL A 46 -14.10 0.44 -13.37
CA VAL A 46 -14.51 -0.81 -14.00
C VAL A 46 -15.80 -1.34 -13.41
N SER A 47 -16.71 -1.77 -14.29
CA SER A 47 -18.05 -2.23 -13.92
C SER A 47 -18.17 -3.74 -13.64
N SER A 48 -17.16 -4.56 -13.98
CA SER A 48 -17.20 -6.02 -13.79
C SER A 48 -15.83 -6.65 -13.51
N SER A 49 -15.83 -7.79 -12.82
CA SER A 49 -14.60 -8.56 -12.55
C SER A 49 -13.92 -9.06 -13.84
N GLY A 50 -14.71 -9.44 -14.87
CA GLY A 50 -14.19 -9.84 -16.16
C GLY A 50 -13.44 -8.72 -16.88
N ALA A 51 -14.01 -7.50 -16.89
CA ALA A 51 -13.33 -6.34 -17.44
C ALA A 51 -12.04 -6.00 -16.66
N ALA A 52 -12.07 -6.13 -15.33
CA ALA A 52 -10.89 -5.92 -14.49
C ALA A 52 -9.77 -6.94 -14.81
N ALA A 53 -10.11 -8.20 -15.02
CA ALA A 53 -9.16 -9.24 -15.40
C ALA A 53 -8.57 -9.03 -16.81
N GLN A 54 -9.37 -8.52 -17.75
CA GLN A 54 -8.96 -8.24 -19.13
C GLN A 54 -8.04 -7.02 -19.25
N GLN A 55 -8.31 -5.95 -18.50
CA GLN A 55 -7.46 -4.74 -18.56
C GLN A 55 -6.13 -4.90 -17.81
N TYR A 56 -6.08 -5.80 -16.82
CA TYR A 56 -4.96 -5.91 -15.90
C TYR A 56 -3.56 -6.03 -16.56
N PRO A 57 -3.36 -6.79 -17.67
CA PRO A 57 -2.05 -6.89 -18.32
C PRO A 57 -1.43 -5.55 -18.74
N GLU A 58 -2.28 -4.59 -19.13
CA GLU A 58 -1.85 -3.27 -19.61
C GLU A 58 -2.03 -2.18 -18.53
N TRP A 59 -2.58 -2.54 -17.38
CA TRP A 59 -2.90 -1.58 -16.34
C TRP A 59 -1.68 -1.23 -15.49
N THR A 60 -1.49 0.06 -15.25
CA THR A 60 -0.43 0.61 -14.41
C THR A 60 -1.02 1.41 -13.24
N LEU A 61 -0.32 1.36 -12.11
CA LEU A 61 -0.57 2.24 -10.98
C LEU A 61 0.17 3.57 -11.21
N LYS A 62 -0.53 4.68 -11.04
CA LYS A 62 0.06 6.02 -11.15
C LYS A 62 0.50 6.47 -9.76
N LEU A 63 1.81 6.44 -9.51
CA LEU A 63 2.40 6.81 -8.23
C LEU A 63 2.34 8.31 -7.97
N GLY A 64 2.35 9.13 -9.03
CA GLY A 64 2.37 10.58 -8.94
C GLY A 64 2.66 11.24 -10.28
N VAL A 65 3.14 12.48 -10.21
CA VAL A 65 3.57 13.29 -11.37
C VAL A 65 5.07 13.56 -11.25
N GLY A 66 5.82 13.22 -12.29
CA GLY A 66 7.25 13.54 -12.45
C GLY A 66 7.43 14.65 -13.49
N ALA A 67 8.70 14.95 -13.82
CA ALA A 67 9.02 16.08 -14.71
C ALA A 67 8.49 15.89 -16.14
N GLU A 68 8.40 14.64 -16.58
CA GLU A 68 7.99 14.26 -17.94
C GLU A 68 6.54 13.71 -18.00
N GLY A 69 5.77 13.83 -16.92
CA GLY A 69 4.40 13.34 -16.82
C GLY A 69 4.17 12.31 -15.71
N PRO A 70 3.11 11.49 -15.79
CA PRO A 70 2.79 10.52 -14.75
C PRO A 70 3.92 9.51 -14.53
N VAL A 71 4.24 9.25 -13.25
CA VAL A 71 5.18 8.19 -12.87
C VAL A 71 4.38 6.93 -12.55
N GLU A 72 4.70 5.84 -13.25
CA GLU A 72 3.88 4.64 -13.26
C GLU A 72 4.63 3.41 -12.73
N PHE A 73 3.91 2.56 -12.00
CA PHE A 73 4.30 1.24 -11.55
C PHE A 73 3.46 0.20 -12.28
N SER A 74 4.11 -0.78 -12.92
CA SER A 74 3.41 -1.89 -13.57
C SER A 74 3.44 -3.14 -12.69
N PRO A 75 2.30 -3.62 -12.16
CA PRO A 75 2.28 -4.85 -11.35
C PRO A 75 2.78 -6.09 -12.11
N ILE A 76 2.69 -6.09 -13.45
CA ILE A 76 3.22 -7.15 -14.31
C ILE A 76 4.75 -7.12 -14.38
N VAL A 77 5.33 -5.94 -14.60
CA VAL A 77 6.76 -5.77 -14.83
C VAL A 77 7.52 -5.60 -13.52
N ASP A 78 7.06 -4.67 -12.69
CA ASP A 78 7.69 -4.23 -11.45
C ASP A 78 7.34 -5.14 -10.26
N ARG A 79 6.27 -5.94 -10.39
CA ARG A 79 5.81 -7.00 -9.47
C ARG A 79 5.29 -6.52 -8.12
N ASN A 80 6.14 -5.95 -7.28
CA ASN A 80 5.81 -5.54 -5.92
C ASN A 80 6.39 -4.15 -5.62
N LEU A 81 5.82 -3.48 -4.62
CA LEU A 81 6.21 -2.12 -4.26
C LEU A 81 6.62 -2.05 -2.78
N LEU A 82 7.78 -1.45 -2.51
CA LEU A 82 8.21 -1.06 -1.18
C LEU A 82 8.21 0.46 -1.10
N CYS A 83 7.39 1.03 -0.24
CA CYS A 83 7.41 2.45 0.06
C CYS A 83 8.13 2.68 1.39
N VAL A 84 9.22 3.45 1.36
CA VAL A 84 9.92 3.87 2.57
C VAL A 84 9.80 5.39 2.73
N SER A 85 9.37 5.83 3.91
CA SER A 85 9.01 7.24 4.13
C SER A 85 9.35 7.69 5.53
N GLY A 86 9.87 8.92 5.68
CA GLY A 86 9.87 9.59 6.98
C GLY A 86 8.46 9.94 7.44
N THR A 87 8.28 10.21 8.75
CA THR A 87 7.03 10.74 9.30
C THR A 87 6.65 12.04 8.61
N GLY A 88 5.37 12.18 8.23
CA GLY A 88 4.86 13.39 7.57
C GLY A 88 5.22 13.54 6.09
N ALA A 89 5.98 12.61 5.49
CA ALA A 89 6.36 12.70 4.09
C ALA A 89 5.28 12.19 3.10
N GLY A 90 4.09 11.81 3.59
CA GLY A 90 2.94 11.48 2.74
C GLY A 90 2.69 10.00 2.47
N LYS A 91 3.30 9.07 3.23
CA LYS A 91 3.09 7.61 3.13
C LYS A 91 1.62 7.20 3.11
N SER A 92 0.86 7.55 4.15
CA SER A 92 -0.54 7.13 4.28
C SER A 92 -1.42 7.76 3.19
N VAL A 93 -1.09 8.97 2.74
CA VAL A 93 -1.77 9.65 1.62
C VAL A 93 -1.53 8.92 0.29
N LEU A 94 -0.28 8.54 0.00
CA LEU A 94 0.07 7.71 -1.15
C LEU A 94 -0.67 6.37 -1.09
N ALA A 95 -0.64 5.70 0.05
CA ALA A 95 -1.27 4.39 0.22
C ALA A 95 -2.78 4.43 -0.07
N ARG A 96 -3.50 5.44 0.44
CA ARG A 96 -4.92 5.63 0.13
C ARG A 96 -5.14 5.89 -1.36
N GLY A 97 -4.27 6.65 -2.02
CA GLY A 97 -4.28 6.82 -3.47
C GLY A 97 -4.14 5.51 -4.23
N LEU A 98 -3.21 4.64 -3.80
CA LEU A 98 -3.06 3.32 -4.39
C LEU A 98 -4.32 2.48 -4.19
N VAL A 99 -4.89 2.46 -2.96
CA VAL A 99 -6.13 1.72 -2.67
C VAL A 99 -7.27 2.16 -3.58
N GLU A 100 -7.54 3.47 -3.66
CA GLU A 100 -8.60 4.00 -4.50
C GLU A 100 -8.39 3.64 -5.99
N GLN A 101 -7.14 3.66 -6.47
CA GLN A 101 -6.82 3.32 -7.86
C GLN A 101 -7.02 1.84 -8.16
N ILE A 102 -6.60 0.97 -7.23
CA ILE A 102 -6.81 -0.47 -7.33
C ILE A 102 -8.31 -0.78 -7.33
N ARG A 103 -9.07 -0.14 -6.43
CA ARG A 103 -10.52 -0.29 -6.34
C ARG A 103 -11.22 0.15 -7.63
N ALA A 104 -10.87 1.32 -8.16
CA ALA A 104 -11.42 1.83 -9.41
C ALA A 104 -11.13 0.88 -10.59
N ALA A 105 -9.93 0.30 -10.64
CA ALA A 105 -9.55 -0.70 -11.64
C ALA A 105 -10.20 -2.08 -11.42
N GLY A 106 -11.08 -2.23 -10.44
CA GLY A 106 -11.75 -3.49 -10.11
C GLY A 106 -10.82 -4.53 -9.49
N GLY A 107 -9.66 -4.15 -8.93
CA GLY A 107 -8.80 -5.03 -8.17
C GLY A 107 -9.36 -5.38 -6.79
N GLN A 108 -8.80 -6.42 -6.18
CA GLN A 108 -9.07 -6.82 -4.80
C GLN A 108 -8.00 -6.25 -3.88
N VAL A 109 -8.38 -5.81 -2.68
CA VAL A 109 -7.44 -5.26 -1.69
C VAL A 109 -7.55 -5.99 -0.35
N ILE A 110 -6.42 -6.42 0.20
CA ILE A 110 -6.29 -6.83 1.61
C ILE A 110 -5.44 -5.77 2.32
N LEU A 111 -5.92 -5.27 3.47
CA LEU A 111 -5.29 -4.18 4.20
C LEU A 111 -4.75 -4.64 5.56
N GLY A 112 -3.44 -4.56 5.76
CA GLY A 112 -2.81 -4.56 7.07
C GLY A 112 -2.57 -3.13 7.52
N ASP A 113 -3.34 -2.65 8.50
CA ASP A 113 -3.27 -1.29 9.03
C ASP A 113 -2.49 -1.27 10.35
N GLY A 114 -1.18 -0.96 10.31
CA GLY A 114 -0.33 -1.07 11.51
C GLY A 114 -0.73 -0.14 12.66
N HIS A 115 -1.30 1.03 12.36
CA HIS A 115 -1.80 1.97 13.38
C HIS A 115 -3.29 1.76 13.71
N GLY A 116 -4.03 1.06 12.87
CA GLY A 116 -5.43 0.69 13.06
C GLY A 116 -6.46 1.76 12.67
N LEU A 117 -6.02 2.97 12.31
CA LEU A 117 -6.90 4.09 11.99
C LEU A 117 -6.77 4.58 10.54
N ASP A 118 -5.65 4.30 9.86
CA ASP A 118 -5.36 4.87 8.54
C ASP A 118 -6.32 4.38 7.44
N TYR A 119 -6.91 3.20 7.65
CA TYR A 119 -7.86 2.59 6.73
C TYR A 119 -9.23 2.33 7.35
N TYR A 120 -9.56 3.00 8.46
CA TYR A 120 -10.85 2.83 9.12
C TYR A 120 -12.03 3.10 8.19
N ALA A 121 -11.95 4.16 7.37
CA ALA A 121 -12.99 4.53 6.42
C ALA A 121 -13.31 3.45 5.36
N TYR A 122 -12.37 2.53 5.08
CA TYR A 122 -12.60 1.40 4.17
C TYR A 122 -13.33 0.23 4.81
N ARG A 123 -13.32 0.17 6.15
CA ARG A 123 -13.93 -0.88 6.96
C ARG A 123 -15.23 -0.43 7.62
N ALA A 124 -15.43 0.89 7.72
CA ALA A 124 -16.62 1.48 8.30
C ALA A 124 -17.83 1.38 7.36
N PHE A 125 -19.02 1.30 7.96
CA PHE A 125 -20.27 1.52 7.25
C PHE A 125 -20.42 3.01 6.96
N HIS A 126 -20.76 3.37 5.72
CA HIS A 126 -21.19 4.72 5.40
C HIS A 126 -22.64 4.92 5.84
N VAL A 127 -23.03 6.18 6.12
CA VAL A 127 -24.41 6.50 6.48
C VAL A 127 -25.34 6.03 5.36
N GLY A 128 -26.27 5.12 5.69
CA GLY A 128 -27.20 4.51 4.74
C GLY A 128 -26.66 3.31 3.95
N ALA A 129 -25.44 2.86 4.19
CA ALA A 129 -24.86 1.67 3.55
C ALA A 129 -24.87 0.46 4.49
N GLU A 130 -25.37 -0.69 4.00
CA GLU A 130 -25.41 -1.95 4.75
C GLU A 130 -24.07 -2.71 4.75
N LEU A 131 -23.11 -2.28 3.92
CA LEU A 131 -21.81 -2.93 3.74
C LEU A 131 -20.66 -1.90 3.70
N PRO A 132 -19.46 -2.25 4.18
CA PRO A 132 -18.26 -1.42 4.04
C PRO A 132 -17.88 -1.19 2.57
N VAL A 133 -17.06 -0.18 2.30
CA VAL A 133 -16.57 0.21 0.98
C VAL A 133 -16.27 -0.98 0.02
N PRO A 134 -16.77 -0.97 -1.24
CA PRO A 134 -16.48 -2.00 -2.23
C PRO A 134 -14.99 -2.18 -2.56
N GLY A 135 -14.54 -3.40 -2.88
CA GLY A 135 -13.18 -3.68 -3.38
C GLY A 135 -12.14 -4.03 -2.30
N VAL A 136 -12.44 -3.75 -1.02
CA VAL A 136 -11.64 -4.25 0.11
C VAL A 136 -12.17 -5.60 0.56
N LEU A 137 -11.34 -6.63 0.39
CA LEU A 137 -11.66 -8.01 0.69
C LEU A 137 -11.58 -8.28 2.19
N ALA A 138 -10.53 -7.78 2.85
CA ALA A 138 -10.29 -7.96 4.28
C ALA A 138 -9.41 -6.83 4.82
N GLY A 139 -9.51 -6.56 6.13
CA GLY A 139 -8.68 -5.55 6.76
C GLY A 139 -8.41 -5.82 8.24
N GLY A 140 -7.13 -5.86 8.62
CA GLY A 140 -6.66 -6.17 9.97
C GLY A 140 -5.93 -5.00 10.61
N SER A 141 -6.12 -4.81 11.92
CA SER A 141 -5.44 -3.77 12.70
C SER A 141 -4.17 -4.31 13.34
N GLY A 142 -3.09 -3.52 13.31
CA GLY A 142 -1.87 -3.76 14.07
C GLY A 142 -1.91 -3.16 15.48
N ALA A 143 -2.95 -2.39 15.82
CA ALA A 143 -3.05 -1.69 17.10
C ALA A 143 -3.34 -2.60 18.31
N SER A 144 -3.66 -3.89 18.09
CA SER A 144 -3.83 -4.85 19.18
C SER A 144 -2.49 -5.31 19.75
N ALA A 145 -2.48 -5.82 20.99
CA ALA A 145 -1.26 -6.15 21.72
C ALA A 145 -0.34 -7.14 20.98
N GLY A 146 -0.92 -8.13 20.30
CA GLY A 146 -0.19 -9.11 19.49
C GLY A 146 -0.24 -8.84 17.99
N SER A 147 -0.88 -7.73 17.57
CA SER A 147 -1.16 -7.37 16.17
C SER A 147 -1.72 -8.55 15.36
N THR A 148 -2.60 -9.37 15.96
CA THR A 148 -3.04 -10.62 15.31
C THR A 148 -3.99 -10.38 14.16
N ASP A 149 -4.86 -9.38 14.23
CA ASP A 149 -5.72 -9.01 13.10
C ASP A 149 -4.86 -8.67 11.87
N TYR A 150 -3.75 -7.95 12.05
CA TYR A 150 -2.77 -7.70 10.98
C TYR A 150 -2.15 -9.01 10.47
N LEU A 151 -1.68 -9.89 11.36
CA LEU A 151 -1.13 -11.19 10.99
C LEU A 151 -2.15 -12.04 10.20
N ALA A 152 -3.41 -12.01 10.60
CA ALA A 152 -4.51 -12.70 9.95
C ALA A 152 -4.65 -12.26 8.48
N THR A 153 -4.38 -10.99 8.15
CA THR A 153 -4.38 -10.52 6.75
C THR A 153 -3.25 -11.14 5.92
N VAL A 154 -2.05 -11.31 6.51
CA VAL A 154 -0.91 -11.98 5.86
C VAL A 154 -1.22 -13.46 5.64
N VAL A 155 -1.78 -14.13 6.65
CA VAL A 155 -2.19 -15.54 6.56
C VAL A 155 -3.28 -15.71 5.50
N LEU A 156 -4.28 -14.83 5.48
CA LEU A 156 -5.36 -14.86 4.50
C LEU A 156 -4.81 -14.76 3.08
N ALA A 157 -3.96 -13.77 2.82
CA ALA A 157 -3.30 -13.60 1.53
C ALA A 157 -2.49 -14.85 1.13
N HIS A 158 -1.76 -15.45 2.08
CA HIS A 158 -1.00 -16.68 1.84
C HIS A 158 -1.89 -17.89 1.50
N GLN A 159 -3.06 -18.01 2.14
CA GLN A 159 -4.06 -19.01 1.76
C GLN A 159 -4.59 -18.77 0.34
N ILE A 160 -4.85 -17.52 -0.06
CA ILE A 160 -5.25 -17.19 -1.44
C ILE A 160 -4.16 -17.57 -2.43
N LEU A 161 -2.89 -17.29 -2.13
CA LEU A 161 -1.74 -17.70 -2.95
C LEU A 161 -1.72 -19.21 -3.16
N LYS A 162 -1.81 -20.00 -2.07
CA LYS A 162 -1.81 -21.46 -2.15
C LYS A 162 -2.96 -21.99 -3.00
N GLN A 163 -4.15 -21.45 -2.81
CA GLN A 163 -5.32 -21.83 -3.59
C GLN A 163 -5.13 -21.51 -5.08
N ARG A 164 -4.76 -20.27 -5.44
CA ARG A 164 -4.56 -19.89 -6.85
C ARG A 164 -3.46 -20.72 -7.52
N LYS A 165 -2.38 -21.06 -6.80
CA LYS A 165 -1.34 -21.96 -7.30
C LYS A 165 -1.85 -23.39 -7.53
N HIS A 166 -2.67 -23.90 -6.62
CA HIS A 166 -3.30 -25.20 -6.76
C HIS A 166 -4.24 -25.23 -7.98
N GLU A 167 -5.15 -24.26 -8.09
CA GLU A 167 -6.05 -24.12 -9.24
C GLU A 167 -5.25 -24.04 -10.55
N ALA A 168 -4.20 -23.21 -10.61
CA ALA A 168 -3.33 -23.08 -11.78
C ALA A 168 -2.66 -24.40 -12.20
N ALA A 169 -2.32 -25.27 -11.25
CA ALA A 169 -1.67 -26.55 -11.52
C ALA A 169 -2.65 -27.62 -12.03
N PHE A 170 -3.89 -27.65 -11.53
CA PHE A 170 -4.82 -28.75 -11.75
C PHE A 170 -5.99 -28.44 -12.69
N GLU A 171 -6.50 -27.22 -12.68
CA GLU A 171 -7.75 -26.88 -13.38
C GLU A 171 -7.50 -26.18 -14.72
N LYS A 172 -6.23 -25.92 -15.07
CA LYS A 172 -5.82 -25.04 -16.18
C LYS A 172 -6.69 -23.77 -16.27
N PRO A 173 -6.99 -23.09 -15.13
CA PRO A 173 -7.74 -21.86 -15.18
C PRO A 173 -6.95 -20.92 -16.06
N GLN A 174 -7.69 -20.21 -16.89
CA GLN A 174 -7.12 -19.14 -17.67
C GLN A 174 -6.68 -18.08 -16.65
N LEU A 175 -5.40 -18.07 -16.25
CA LEU A 175 -4.81 -17.07 -15.35
C LEU A 175 -5.18 -15.63 -15.78
N ARG A 176 -5.52 -15.46 -17.06
CA ARG A 176 -6.09 -14.24 -17.65
C ARG A 176 -7.42 -13.77 -17.04
N ASP A 177 -8.18 -14.65 -16.42
CA ASP A 177 -9.49 -14.37 -15.80
C ASP A 177 -9.38 -14.00 -14.32
N LEU A 178 -8.18 -14.14 -13.72
CA LEU A 178 -7.97 -13.78 -12.33
C LEU A 178 -7.88 -12.26 -12.19
N THR A 179 -8.68 -11.69 -11.31
CA THR A 179 -8.57 -10.28 -10.94
C THR A 179 -7.36 -10.09 -10.02
N PRO A 180 -6.60 -8.98 -10.18
CA PRO A 180 -5.42 -8.76 -9.36
C PRO A 180 -5.81 -8.55 -7.89
N LEU A 181 -5.00 -9.12 -6.99
CA LEU A 181 -5.11 -8.93 -5.55
C LEU A 181 -3.88 -8.15 -5.07
N PHE A 182 -4.13 -7.04 -4.39
CA PHE A 182 -3.11 -6.26 -3.73
C PHE A 182 -3.20 -6.45 -2.23
N VAL A 183 -2.07 -6.80 -1.62
CA VAL A 183 -1.91 -6.92 -0.18
C VAL A 183 -1.09 -5.70 0.25
N ILE A 184 -1.71 -4.81 1.01
CA ILE A 184 -1.09 -3.57 1.47
C ILE A 184 -0.75 -3.74 2.93
N LEU A 185 0.54 -3.79 3.24
CA LEU A 185 1.08 -3.93 4.59
C LEU A 185 1.61 -2.58 5.02
N ASP A 186 0.78 -1.78 5.68
CA ASP A 186 1.16 -0.48 6.19
C ASP A 186 1.78 -0.55 7.58
N ASP A 187 2.73 0.32 7.85
CA ASP A 187 3.56 0.34 9.05
C ASP A 187 4.12 -1.04 9.43
N ALA A 188 4.65 -1.72 8.42
CA ALA A 188 5.13 -3.09 8.52
C ALA A 188 6.25 -3.27 9.56
N ALA A 189 7.16 -2.29 9.68
CA ALA A 189 8.27 -2.38 10.63
C ALA A 189 7.80 -2.29 12.09
N SER A 190 6.82 -1.44 12.41
CA SER A 190 6.28 -1.35 13.77
C SER A 190 5.58 -2.64 14.16
N VAL A 191 4.72 -3.17 13.29
CA VAL A 191 4.02 -4.44 13.52
C VAL A 191 5.01 -5.59 13.67
N ARG A 192 6.06 -5.63 12.84
CA ARG A 192 7.08 -6.67 12.92
C ARG A 192 7.86 -6.64 14.23
N ARG A 193 8.11 -5.45 14.80
CA ARG A 193 8.70 -5.29 16.15
C ARG A 193 7.77 -5.77 17.24
N THR A 194 6.46 -5.50 17.13
CA THR A 194 5.47 -6.05 18.06
C THR A 194 5.50 -7.58 18.04
N TRP A 195 5.54 -8.21 16.87
CA TRP A 195 5.66 -9.67 16.78
C TRP A 195 6.97 -10.19 17.36
N GLU A 196 8.07 -9.48 17.19
CA GLU A 196 9.37 -9.80 17.78
C GLU A 196 9.32 -9.94 19.31
N ILE A 197 8.46 -9.14 19.95
CA ILE A 197 8.27 -9.13 21.40
C ILE A 197 7.24 -10.19 21.82
N THR A 198 6.15 -10.33 21.05
CA THR A 198 4.97 -11.10 21.48
C THR A 198 4.88 -12.52 20.93
N ARG A 199 5.72 -12.89 19.95
CA ARG A 199 5.65 -14.18 19.25
C ARG A 199 6.86 -15.05 19.46
N THR A 200 6.66 -16.34 19.24
CA THR A 200 7.76 -17.32 19.27
C THR A 200 8.67 -17.15 18.05
N LYS A 201 9.93 -17.58 18.15
CA LYS A 201 10.86 -17.59 17.01
C LYS A 201 10.33 -18.42 15.83
N ARG A 202 9.56 -19.49 16.11
CA ARG A 202 8.93 -20.33 15.09
C ARG A 202 7.85 -19.57 14.33
N ASP A 203 6.99 -18.84 15.05
CA ASP A 203 5.97 -17.99 14.42
C ASP A 203 6.62 -16.90 13.57
N LEU A 204 7.64 -16.20 14.08
CA LEU A 204 8.37 -15.19 13.32
C LEU A 204 8.95 -15.74 12.01
N ALA A 205 9.60 -16.90 12.07
CA ALA A 205 10.12 -17.56 10.87
C ALA A 205 9.01 -17.93 9.88
N ALA A 206 7.86 -18.42 10.38
CA ALA A 206 6.71 -18.75 9.53
C ALA A 206 6.12 -17.50 8.85
N ILE A 207 6.04 -16.38 9.57
CA ILE A 207 5.61 -15.08 9.03
C ILE A 207 6.56 -14.62 7.92
N ASP A 208 7.87 -14.65 8.19
CA ASP A 208 8.88 -14.22 7.23
C ASP A 208 8.85 -15.09 5.95
N VAL A 209 8.58 -16.40 6.09
CA VAL A 209 8.37 -17.31 4.95
C VAL A 209 7.10 -16.95 4.16
N MET A 210 5.97 -16.68 4.82
CA MET A 210 4.73 -16.31 4.14
C MET A 210 4.87 -15.02 3.33
N VAL A 211 5.48 -13.98 3.91
CA VAL A 211 5.73 -12.71 3.21
C VAL A 211 6.67 -12.90 2.03
N SER A 212 7.74 -13.68 2.22
CA SER A 212 8.70 -13.99 1.14
C SER A 212 8.04 -14.78 -0.01
N ASP A 213 7.17 -15.73 0.31
CA ASP A 213 6.41 -16.52 -0.67
C ASP A 213 5.44 -15.64 -1.46
N LEU A 214 4.74 -14.70 -0.79
CA LEU A 214 3.91 -13.70 -1.46
C LEU A 214 4.71 -12.83 -2.43
N LEU A 215 5.87 -12.33 -2.02
CA LEU A 215 6.74 -11.50 -2.87
C LEU A 215 7.28 -12.26 -4.09
N ALA A 216 7.72 -13.50 -3.88
CA ALA A 216 8.36 -14.29 -4.92
C ALA A 216 7.36 -14.93 -5.89
N ASN A 217 6.27 -15.50 -5.37
CA ASN A 217 5.34 -16.35 -6.11
C ASN A 217 3.97 -15.72 -6.35
N GLY A 218 3.61 -14.66 -5.61
CA GLY A 218 2.36 -13.92 -5.80
C GLY A 218 2.17 -13.39 -7.22
N PRO A 219 3.17 -12.71 -7.83
CA PRO A 219 2.99 -12.08 -9.14
C PRO A 219 2.59 -13.08 -10.24
N GLY A 220 3.07 -14.33 -10.17
CA GLY A 220 2.71 -15.39 -11.11
C GLY A 220 1.23 -15.79 -11.10
N VAL A 221 0.50 -15.43 -10.03
CA VAL A 221 -0.94 -15.64 -9.87
C VAL A 221 -1.68 -14.33 -9.56
N ARG A 222 -1.13 -13.19 -10.02
CA ARG A 222 -1.70 -11.83 -9.88
C ARG A 222 -1.97 -11.42 -8.44
N ILE A 223 -1.05 -11.75 -7.53
CA ILE A 223 -1.02 -11.25 -6.15
C ILE A 223 0.21 -10.36 -6.00
N HIS A 224 0.01 -9.13 -5.54
CA HIS A 224 1.06 -8.11 -5.44
C HIS A 224 1.13 -7.60 -4.01
N LEU A 225 2.34 -7.51 -3.48
CA LEU A 225 2.57 -6.94 -2.16
C LEU A 225 2.98 -5.47 -2.29
N VAL A 226 2.35 -4.62 -1.48
CA VAL A 226 2.76 -3.23 -1.24
C VAL A 226 3.13 -3.11 0.23
N VAL A 227 4.41 -2.98 0.52
CA VAL A 227 4.90 -2.82 1.89
C VAL A 227 5.19 -1.35 2.12
N LEU A 228 4.59 -0.74 3.13
CA LEU A 228 4.86 0.63 3.53
C LEU A 228 5.51 0.65 4.91
N THR A 229 6.60 1.42 5.05
CA THR A 229 7.36 1.47 6.30
C THR A 229 8.06 2.82 6.49
N HIS A 230 8.28 3.20 7.75
CA HIS A 230 9.18 4.30 8.12
C HIS A 230 10.56 3.84 8.58
N ASP A 231 10.69 2.54 8.85
CA ASP A 231 11.88 1.96 9.46
C ASP A 231 12.29 0.68 8.75
N ARG A 232 13.35 0.06 9.24
CA ARG A 232 13.90 -1.18 8.72
C ARG A 232 12.90 -2.31 8.80
N ILE A 233 12.74 -2.99 7.66
CA ILE A 233 12.08 -4.30 7.56
C ILE A 233 13.14 -5.40 7.33
N PRO A 234 12.81 -6.70 7.48
CA PRO A 234 13.70 -7.76 7.01
C PRO A 234 14.03 -7.59 5.53
N THR A 235 15.27 -7.84 5.11
CA THR A 235 15.68 -7.69 3.70
C THR A 235 14.80 -8.52 2.77
N SER A 236 14.37 -9.72 3.20
CA SER A 236 13.46 -10.59 2.45
C SER A 236 12.12 -9.93 2.13
N TRP A 237 11.63 -9.00 2.96
CA TRP A 237 10.36 -8.30 2.75
C TRP A 237 10.45 -7.18 1.71
N GLY A 238 11.66 -6.75 1.34
CA GLY A 238 11.89 -5.82 0.24
C GLY A 238 12.42 -6.49 -1.03
N GLN A 239 12.77 -7.78 -0.97
CA GLN A 239 13.25 -8.50 -2.13
C GLN A 239 12.15 -8.58 -3.19
N ASN A 240 12.55 -8.41 -4.46
CA ASN A 240 11.63 -8.43 -5.61
C ASN A 240 10.59 -7.30 -5.61
N SER A 241 10.89 -6.19 -4.94
CA SER A 241 10.10 -4.96 -4.98
C SER A 241 10.88 -3.83 -5.64
N GLN A 242 10.18 -2.98 -6.38
CA GLN A 242 10.67 -1.63 -6.69
C GLN A 242 10.43 -0.71 -5.49
N VAL A 243 11.17 0.38 -5.40
CA VAL A 243 11.16 1.22 -4.18
C VAL A 243 10.63 2.61 -4.47
N VAL A 244 9.69 3.10 -3.66
CA VAL A 244 9.34 4.51 -3.57
C VAL A 244 9.94 5.06 -2.29
N LEU A 245 10.78 6.08 -2.40
CA LEU A 245 11.33 6.82 -1.27
C LEU A 245 10.63 8.16 -1.14
N LEU A 246 9.90 8.40 -0.05
CA LEU A 246 9.23 9.67 0.21
C LEU A 246 9.96 10.49 1.29
N GLY A 247 10.17 11.77 0.98
CA GLY A 247 10.89 12.69 1.86
C GLY A 247 12.34 12.27 2.10
N ARG A 248 12.92 12.76 3.20
CA ARG A 248 14.30 12.41 3.58
C ARG A 248 14.32 11.11 4.39
N THR A 249 15.23 10.23 4.00
CA THR A 249 15.51 8.99 4.73
C THR A 249 16.88 9.05 5.41
N GLY A 250 17.01 8.41 6.57
CA GLY A 250 18.29 8.28 7.25
C GLY A 250 19.28 7.36 6.50
N PRO A 251 20.58 7.44 6.81
CA PRO A 251 21.63 6.68 6.11
C PRO A 251 21.45 5.15 6.24
N PHE A 252 20.78 4.68 7.29
CA PHE A 252 20.48 3.25 7.45
C PHE A 252 19.46 2.73 6.44
N VAL A 253 18.36 3.48 6.25
CA VAL A 253 17.33 3.16 5.25
C VAL A 253 17.94 3.21 3.85
N ALA A 254 18.76 4.23 3.58
CA ALA A 254 19.50 4.34 2.32
C ALA A 254 20.31 3.07 2.02
N ARG A 255 21.14 2.62 2.97
CA ARG A 255 21.93 1.38 2.83
C ARG A 255 21.06 0.15 2.57
N GLN A 256 19.93 0.04 3.26
CA GLN A 256 18.99 -1.06 3.03
C GLN A 256 18.44 -1.03 1.59
N VAL A 257 17.99 0.13 1.13
CA VAL A 257 17.45 0.28 -0.23
C VAL A 257 18.53 0.05 -1.29
N SER A 258 19.74 0.56 -1.07
CA SER A 258 20.90 0.25 -1.90
C SER A 258 21.14 -1.25 -2.03
N THR A 259 21.07 -1.98 -0.91
CA THR A 259 21.20 -3.45 -0.86
C THR A 259 20.07 -4.13 -1.63
N LEU A 260 18.82 -3.67 -1.49
CA LEU A 260 17.65 -4.26 -2.15
C LEU A 260 17.66 -4.08 -3.67
N LEU A 261 18.20 -2.94 -4.13
CA LEU A 261 18.28 -2.57 -5.54
C LEU A 261 19.58 -3.00 -6.21
N GLY A 262 20.62 -3.36 -5.43
CA GLY A 262 21.94 -3.68 -5.95
C GLY A 262 22.67 -2.47 -6.55
N ARG A 263 22.37 -1.27 -6.07
CA ARG A 263 23.01 -0.01 -6.50
C ARG A 263 23.35 0.84 -5.30
N GLU A 264 24.41 1.63 -5.38
CA GLU A 264 24.66 2.66 -4.38
C GLU A 264 23.68 3.82 -4.60
N LEU A 265 23.13 4.35 -3.51
CA LEU A 265 22.36 5.60 -3.53
C LEU A 265 23.28 6.73 -3.12
N MET A 266 23.38 7.74 -3.98
CA MET A 266 24.23 8.90 -3.74
C MET A 266 23.59 9.83 -2.70
N ASP A 267 24.39 10.53 -1.90
CA ASP A 267 23.88 11.47 -0.89
C ASP A 267 22.89 12.50 -1.49
N GLY A 268 23.10 12.94 -2.73
CA GLY A 268 22.18 13.85 -3.42
C GLY A 268 20.78 13.27 -3.69
N GLU A 269 20.68 11.96 -3.93
CA GLU A 269 19.41 11.24 -4.12
C GLU A 269 18.66 11.08 -2.78
N LEU A 270 19.41 10.97 -1.68
CA LEU A 270 18.90 10.84 -0.32
C LEU A 270 18.53 12.19 0.33
N THR A 271 19.14 13.27 -0.18
CA THR A 271 19.01 14.64 0.33
C THR A 271 18.07 15.49 -0.54
N LEU A 272 17.13 14.84 -1.23
CA LEU A 272 16.14 15.57 -2.01
C LEU A 272 15.39 16.59 -1.15
N ARG A 273 15.03 17.71 -1.78
CA ARG A 273 14.25 18.82 -1.22
C ARG A 273 12.81 18.43 -0.82
N GLY A 274 12.52 17.14 -0.65
CA GLY A 274 11.22 16.57 -0.25
C GLY A 274 10.78 16.94 1.17
N HIS A 275 11.60 17.66 1.94
CA HIS A 275 11.14 18.31 3.16
C HIS A 275 10.14 19.45 2.91
N ARG A 276 10.22 20.11 1.75
CA ARG A 276 9.39 21.28 1.48
C ARG A 276 7.96 20.89 1.10
N TYR A 277 7.78 19.74 0.45
CA TYR A 277 6.51 19.30 -0.10
C TYR A 277 6.23 17.83 0.29
N PRO A 278 5.27 17.57 1.20
CA PRO A 278 4.80 16.22 1.47
C PRO A 278 4.38 15.50 0.18
N GLY A 279 4.70 14.21 0.07
CA GLY A 279 4.47 13.39 -1.13
C GLY A 279 5.59 13.46 -2.18
N ARG A 280 6.57 14.34 -2.02
CA ARG A 280 7.75 14.39 -2.89
C ARG A 280 8.69 13.20 -2.63
N GLY A 281 9.18 12.57 -3.68
CA GLY A 281 10.06 11.41 -3.54
C GLY A 281 10.73 10.93 -4.83
N LEU A 282 11.37 9.77 -4.72
CA LEU A 282 11.95 9.02 -5.84
C LEU A 282 11.21 7.71 -6.04
N TYR A 283 11.01 7.35 -7.30
CA TYR A 283 10.73 5.98 -7.70
C TYR A 283 12.02 5.37 -8.24
N LEU A 284 12.42 4.26 -7.61
CA LEU A 284 13.66 3.55 -7.85
C LEU A 284 13.34 2.18 -8.43
N ARG A 285 13.77 1.96 -9.66
CA ARG A 285 13.62 0.68 -10.35
C ARG A 285 14.99 0.03 -10.55
N ARG A 286 15.05 -1.29 -10.37
CA ARG A 286 16.27 -2.06 -10.62
C ARG A 286 16.70 -1.89 -12.08
N GLY A 287 17.95 -1.49 -12.30
CA GLY A 287 18.51 -1.30 -13.64
C GLY A 287 18.06 -0.03 -14.37
N HIS A 288 17.35 0.89 -13.70
CA HIS A 288 16.94 2.17 -14.27
C HIS A 288 17.40 3.35 -13.40
N GLU A 289 17.45 4.52 -14.03
CA GLU A 289 17.69 5.78 -13.32
C GLU A 289 16.53 6.13 -12.36
N PRO A 290 16.81 6.77 -11.22
CA PRO A 290 15.78 7.27 -10.33
C PRO A 290 14.87 8.28 -11.02
N VAL A 291 13.58 8.19 -10.75
CA VAL A 291 12.59 9.16 -11.25
C VAL A 291 12.03 9.96 -10.07
N GLU A 292 12.23 11.27 -10.09
CA GLU A 292 11.60 12.17 -9.11
C GLU A 292 10.09 12.29 -9.39
N LEU A 293 9.29 12.25 -8.33
CA LEU A 293 7.84 12.34 -8.40
C LEU A 293 7.24 13.15 -7.26
N GLN A 294 6.11 13.80 -7.52
CA GLN A 294 5.16 14.26 -6.51
C GLN A 294 3.99 13.28 -6.45
N SER A 295 3.82 12.58 -5.33
CA SER A 295 2.72 11.65 -5.16
C SER A 295 1.38 12.39 -5.09
N TYR A 296 0.33 11.69 -5.49
CA TYR A 296 -1.02 12.24 -5.43
C TYR A 296 -1.48 12.44 -4.00
N PHE A 297 -2.07 13.60 -3.76
CA PHE A 297 -2.74 13.95 -2.53
C PHE A 297 -4.16 13.38 -2.54
N SER A 298 -4.28 12.15 -2.01
CA SER A 298 -5.49 11.33 -2.02
C SER A 298 -6.06 11.11 -0.62
N TRP A 299 -7.23 10.47 -0.58
CA TRP A 299 -8.11 10.37 0.59
C TRP A 299 -8.80 9.01 0.62
N ALA A 300 -9.50 8.71 1.72
CA ALA A 300 -10.38 7.55 1.80
C ALA A 300 -11.88 7.92 1.64
N PRO A 301 -12.76 7.02 1.15
CA PRO A 301 -14.16 7.31 0.76
C PRO A 301 -15.10 7.88 1.84
N GLY A 302 -14.68 7.84 3.11
CA GLY A 302 -15.41 8.38 4.26
C GLY A 302 -14.71 9.55 4.96
N GLU A 303 -13.60 10.05 4.42
CA GLU A 303 -12.91 11.20 4.99
C GLU A 303 -13.62 12.49 4.60
N THR A 304 -13.99 13.28 5.59
CA THR A 304 -14.39 14.67 5.38
C THR A 304 -13.17 15.56 5.46
N LEU A 305 -12.83 16.19 4.34
CA LEU A 305 -11.82 17.23 4.30
C LEU A 305 -12.27 18.43 5.13
N SER A 306 -11.69 18.60 6.32
CA SER A 306 -11.76 19.88 7.01
C SER A 306 -10.78 20.85 6.35
N PRO A 307 -11.17 22.13 6.09
CA PRO A 307 -10.28 23.16 5.58
C PRO A 307 -9.00 23.36 6.42
N ALA A 308 -9.00 22.92 7.68
CA ALA A 308 -7.83 22.97 8.56
C ALA A 308 -6.74 21.93 8.25
N HIS A 309 -7.04 20.88 7.48
CA HIS A 309 -6.17 19.70 7.31
C HIS A 309 -5.69 19.48 5.86
N GLY A 310 -5.99 20.40 4.93
CA GLY A 310 -5.53 20.31 3.55
C GLY A 310 -5.50 21.67 2.83
N PRO A 311 -4.82 21.76 1.67
CA PRO A 311 -4.79 22.97 0.86
C PRO A 311 -6.21 23.39 0.46
N ALA A 312 -6.49 24.70 0.43
CA ALA A 312 -7.82 25.23 0.10
C ALA A 312 -8.37 24.75 -1.26
N SER A 313 -7.49 24.43 -2.21
CA SER A 313 -7.85 23.87 -3.51
C SER A 313 -8.36 22.42 -3.46
N ALA A 314 -8.11 21.68 -2.37
CA ALA A 314 -8.44 20.26 -2.26
C ALA A 314 -9.95 19.99 -2.34
N GLY A 315 -10.78 20.86 -1.75
CA GLY A 315 -12.23 20.66 -1.73
C GLY A 315 -12.85 20.56 -3.14
N ARG A 316 -12.34 21.31 -4.12
CA ARG A 316 -12.84 21.29 -5.50
C ARG A 316 -12.50 19.99 -6.23
N HIS A 317 -11.27 19.51 -6.06
CA HIS A 317 -10.86 18.23 -6.66
C HIS A 317 -11.54 17.04 -5.97
N TRP A 318 -11.76 17.14 -4.67
CA TRP A 318 -12.33 16.07 -3.86
C TRP A 318 -13.76 15.72 -4.28
N GLY A 319 -14.65 16.70 -4.40
CA GLY A 319 -16.05 16.42 -4.76
C GLY A 319 -16.16 15.65 -6.08
N SER A 320 -15.47 16.13 -7.12
CA SER A 320 -15.47 15.47 -8.43
C SER A 320 -14.86 14.07 -8.38
N PHE A 321 -13.73 13.89 -7.68
CA PHE A 321 -13.07 12.60 -7.57
C PHE A 321 -13.93 11.59 -6.80
N LYS A 322 -14.53 12.02 -5.67
CA LYS A 322 -15.41 11.18 -4.87
C LYS A 322 -16.59 10.67 -5.68
N GLU A 323 -17.31 11.56 -6.37
CA GLU A 323 -18.47 11.20 -7.18
C GLU A 323 -18.10 10.30 -8.37
N SER A 324 -17.04 10.63 -9.09
CA SER A 324 -16.68 9.94 -10.34
C SER A 324 -15.86 8.66 -10.14
N VAL A 325 -15.22 8.50 -8.98
CA VAL A 325 -14.32 7.38 -8.68
C VAL A 325 -14.80 6.64 -7.45
N SER A 326 -14.65 7.22 -6.26
CA SER A 326 -14.82 6.51 -4.98
C SER A 326 -16.23 5.92 -4.80
N ASP A 327 -17.25 6.70 -5.12
CA ASP A 327 -18.68 6.34 -4.98
C ASP A 327 -19.18 5.54 -6.19
N ALA A 328 -18.49 5.63 -7.32
CA ALA A 328 -18.82 4.89 -8.54
C ALA A 328 -18.30 3.44 -8.54
N VAL A 329 -17.36 3.08 -7.64
CA VAL A 329 -16.80 1.71 -7.59
C VAL A 329 -17.89 0.68 -7.23
N PRO A 330 -18.19 -0.30 -8.10
CA PRO A 330 -19.19 -1.32 -7.81
C PRO A 330 -18.67 -2.42 -6.89
N ARG A 331 -19.58 -3.13 -6.21
CA ARG A 331 -19.25 -4.30 -5.39
C ARG A 331 -19.06 -5.55 -6.26
N LEU A 332 -17.84 -5.73 -6.74
CA LEU A 332 -17.45 -6.88 -7.57
C LEU A 332 -17.17 -8.16 -6.77
N TYR A 333 -16.81 -8.04 -5.48
CA TYR A 333 -16.35 -9.16 -4.67
C TYR A 333 -17.05 -9.19 -3.31
N THR A 334 -17.19 -10.40 -2.75
CA THR A 334 -17.58 -10.62 -1.35
C THR A 334 -16.39 -10.38 -0.45
N ARG A 335 -16.58 -9.76 0.71
CA ARG A 335 -15.55 -9.70 1.76
C ARG A 335 -15.21 -11.11 2.23
N GLN A 336 -13.99 -11.30 2.74
CA GLN A 336 -13.52 -12.58 3.26
C GLN A 336 -12.87 -12.41 4.64
N TRP A 337 -13.05 -13.44 5.47
CA TRP A 337 -12.36 -13.56 6.75
C TRP A 337 -12.29 -15.03 7.16
N PHE A 338 -11.88 -15.28 8.41
CA PHE A 338 -11.80 -16.60 8.99
C PHE A 338 -13.09 -16.97 9.72
N LYS A 339 -13.48 -18.24 9.60
CA LYS A 339 -14.50 -18.86 10.43
C LYS A 339 -13.91 -19.09 11.83
N LEU A 340 -14.28 -18.22 12.77
CA LEU A 340 -13.82 -18.28 14.17
C LEU A 340 -14.80 -19.11 15.02
N ASP A 341 -14.93 -20.40 14.72
CA ASP A 341 -15.82 -21.32 15.45
C ASP A 341 -15.09 -22.23 16.44
N ARG A 342 -13.77 -22.09 16.55
CA ARG A 342 -12.92 -22.82 17.49
C ARG A 342 -11.98 -21.88 18.23
N LYS A 343 -11.71 -22.20 19.49
CA LYS A 343 -10.72 -21.50 20.34
C LYS A 343 -9.32 -22.02 20.07
N SER A 344 -8.29 -21.20 20.37
CA SER A 344 -6.91 -21.67 20.33
C SER A 344 -6.64 -22.70 21.43
N LYS A 345 -5.59 -23.51 21.27
CA LYS A 345 -5.14 -24.44 22.32
C LYS A 345 -4.80 -23.71 23.61
N ALA A 346 -4.13 -22.55 23.50
CA ALA A 346 -3.77 -21.73 24.65
C ALA A 346 -5.01 -21.25 25.41
N GLN A 347 -6.06 -20.83 24.70
CA GLN A 347 -7.30 -20.40 25.32
C GLN A 347 -7.96 -21.55 26.09
N LEU A 348 -8.07 -22.72 25.47
CA LEU A 348 -8.72 -23.88 26.06
C LEU A 348 -8.01 -24.33 27.35
N GLU A 349 -6.67 -24.34 27.37
CA GLU A 349 -5.91 -24.68 28.58
C GLU A 349 -6.08 -23.63 29.68
N GLU A 350 -6.09 -22.34 29.34
CA GLU A 350 -6.32 -21.28 30.33
C GLU A 350 -7.74 -21.36 30.93
N GLU A 351 -8.76 -21.56 30.10
CA GLU A 351 -10.15 -21.71 30.54
C GLU A 351 -10.35 -22.98 31.38
N LYS A 352 -9.61 -24.05 31.08
CA LYS A 352 -9.59 -25.28 31.87
C LYS A 352 -8.95 -25.06 33.25
N VAL A 353 -7.85 -24.30 33.32
CA VAL A 353 -7.17 -23.97 34.59
C VAL A 353 -8.03 -23.03 35.44
N THR A 354 -8.65 -22.03 34.82
CA THR A 354 -9.45 -21.01 35.52
C THR A 354 -10.89 -21.46 35.80
N GLY A 355 -11.38 -22.49 35.11
CA GLY A 355 -12.76 -22.95 35.16
C GLY A 355 -13.78 -21.96 34.58
N ARG A 356 -13.33 -20.96 33.80
CA ARG A 356 -14.19 -19.87 33.30
C ARG A 356 -14.08 -19.77 31.78
N ASP A 357 -15.19 -19.99 31.09
CA ASP A 357 -15.30 -19.72 29.65
C ASP A 357 -15.30 -18.20 29.40
N ARG A 358 -14.45 -17.73 28.48
CA ARG A 358 -14.39 -16.31 28.08
C ARG A 358 -15.62 -15.88 27.29
N GLY A 359 -16.34 -16.80 26.66
CA GLY A 359 -17.54 -16.53 25.86
C GLY A 359 -17.26 -15.92 24.49
N PHE A 360 -16.00 -15.92 24.05
CA PHE A 360 -15.57 -15.46 22.72
C PHE A 360 -14.31 -16.23 22.28
N VAL A 361 -13.92 -16.11 21.02
CA VAL A 361 -12.67 -16.65 20.46
C VAL A 361 -11.62 -15.56 20.52
N ASP A 362 -10.62 -15.71 21.39
CA ASP A 362 -9.55 -14.73 21.50
C ASP A 362 -8.53 -14.93 20.38
N LEU A 363 -8.67 -14.16 19.31
CA LEU A 363 -7.75 -14.23 18.18
C LEU A 363 -6.32 -13.82 18.59
N GLU A 364 -6.13 -13.00 19.62
CA GLU A 364 -4.81 -12.48 20.00
C GLU A 364 -3.81 -13.58 20.37
N ILE A 365 -4.32 -14.69 20.91
CA ILE A 365 -3.51 -15.81 21.41
C ILE A 365 -3.37 -16.96 20.40
N PHE A 366 -3.85 -16.80 19.16
CA PHE A 366 -3.62 -17.79 18.11
C PHE A 366 -2.16 -17.80 17.67
N THR A 367 -1.59 -18.99 17.50
CA THR A 367 -0.32 -19.19 16.80
C THR A 367 -0.48 -19.04 15.29
N VAL A 368 0.64 -18.86 14.55
CA VAL A 368 0.59 -18.78 13.08
C VAL A 368 0.02 -20.07 12.48
N GLU A 369 0.36 -21.22 13.05
CA GLU A 369 -0.11 -22.52 12.60
C GLU A 369 -1.63 -22.68 12.77
N GLU A 370 -2.17 -22.24 13.91
CA GLU A 370 -3.61 -22.26 14.16
C GLU A 370 -4.38 -21.35 13.20
N LEU A 371 -3.86 -20.14 12.94
CA LEU A 371 -4.42 -19.20 11.95
C LEU A 371 -4.41 -19.81 10.54
N GLN A 372 -3.29 -20.41 10.13
CA GLN A 372 -3.18 -21.05 8.82
C GLN A 372 -4.18 -22.21 8.65
N GLY A 373 -4.55 -22.87 9.74
CA GLY A 373 -5.55 -23.92 9.74
C GLY A 373 -7.00 -23.43 9.80
N LEU A 374 -7.26 -22.12 9.94
CA LEU A 374 -8.62 -21.59 9.95
C LEU A 374 -9.23 -21.64 8.56
N VAL A 375 -10.53 -21.93 8.51
CA VAL A 375 -11.28 -21.97 7.25
C VAL A 375 -11.61 -20.55 6.83
N ARG A 376 -11.21 -20.20 5.60
CA ARG A 376 -11.59 -18.94 4.96
C ARG A 376 -13.04 -19.01 4.49
N ILE A 377 -13.83 -17.98 4.80
CA ILE A 377 -15.24 -17.85 4.41
C ILE A 377 -15.51 -16.50 3.75
N GLY A 378 -16.57 -16.45 2.93
CA GLY A 378 -17.17 -15.18 2.53
C GLY A 378 -17.97 -14.60 3.69
N LEU A 379 -17.91 -13.29 3.88
CA LEU A 379 -18.76 -12.55 4.84
C LEU A 379 -20.05 -12.01 4.20
N ASP A 380 -20.10 -12.09 2.88
CA ASP A 380 -21.21 -11.63 2.05
C ASP A 380 -21.62 -12.76 1.11
N LYS A 381 -22.86 -12.72 0.63
CA LYS A 381 -23.39 -13.65 -0.36
C LYS A 381 -23.83 -12.92 -1.62
N ARG A 382 -23.68 -13.56 -2.77
CA ARG A 382 -24.20 -13.05 -4.05
C ARG A 382 -25.58 -13.64 -4.31
N LEU A 383 -26.57 -12.77 -4.49
CA LEU A 383 -27.92 -13.16 -4.87
C LEU A 383 -27.97 -13.56 -6.35
N ALA A 384 -29.06 -14.22 -6.76
CA ALA A 384 -29.28 -14.57 -8.17
C ALA A 384 -29.32 -13.34 -9.10
N SER A 385 -29.68 -12.16 -8.58
CA SER A 385 -29.60 -10.86 -9.28
C SER A 385 -28.16 -10.40 -9.56
N GLY A 386 -27.15 -11.06 -8.99
CA GLY A 386 -25.77 -10.63 -9.02
C GLY A 386 -25.40 -9.63 -7.91
N GLU A 387 -26.37 -9.13 -7.16
CA GLU A 387 -26.16 -8.23 -6.02
C GLU A 387 -25.41 -8.94 -4.89
N VAL A 388 -24.48 -8.24 -4.25
CA VAL A 388 -23.75 -8.75 -3.09
C VAL A 388 -24.33 -8.12 -1.84
N VAL A 389 -24.88 -8.96 -0.97
CA VAL A 389 -25.51 -8.57 0.29
C VAL A 389 -24.80 -9.23 1.46
N ARG A 390 -24.97 -8.69 2.65
CA ARG A 390 -24.41 -9.27 3.87
C ARG A 390 -24.96 -10.67 4.09
N ASP A 391 -24.10 -11.60 4.53
CA ASP A 391 -24.55 -12.94 4.88
C ASP A 391 -24.89 -13.02 6.39
N PRO A 392 -26.17 -13.20 6.76
CA PRO A 392 -26.57 -13.28 8.17
C PRO A 392 -25.82 -14.38 8.94
N ASP A 393 -25.52 -15.50 8.29
CA ASP A 393 -24.85 -16.64 8.92
C ASP A 393 -23.36 -16.37 9.20
N ALA A 394 -22.78 -15.38 8.50
CA ALA A 394 -21.39 -14.97 8.64
C ALA A 394 -21.20 -13.77 9.57
N LEU A 395 -22.27 -13.12 10.07
CA LEU A 395 -22.19 -11.93 10.93
C LEU A 395 -21.30 -12.14 12.16
N LYS A 396 -21.43 -13.31 12.79
CA LYS A 396 -20.63 -13.68 13.95
C LYS A 396 -19.14 -13.80 13.66
N PHE A 397 -18.74 -13.90 12.41
CA PHE A 397 -17.34 -13.98 11.97
C PHE A 397 -16.84 -12.71 11.29
N ASP A 398 -17.70 -11.69 11.13
CA ASP A 398 -17.35 -10.43 10.47
C ASP A 398 -16.76 -9.44 11.50
N PRO A 399 -15.48 -9.02 11.40
CA PRO A 399 -14.85 -8.08 12.35
C PRO A 399 -15.51 -6.69 12.42
N THR A 400 -16.40 -6.40 11.47
CA THR A 400 -17.19 -5.16 11.43
C THR A 400 -18.58 -5.32 12.06
N SER A 401 -18.99 -6.54 12.44
CA SER A 401 -20.26 -6.78 13.15
C SER A 401 -20.12 -6.59 14.65
N ASP A 402 -21.21 -6.14 15.25
CA ASP A 402 -21.51 -6.21 16.68
C ASP A 402 -21.56 -7.65 17.22
N GLN A 403 -21.94 -8.63 16.39
CA GLN A 403 -21.99 -10.06 16.71
C GLN A 403 -20.63 -10.77 16.64
N TYR A 404 -19.55 -10.06 16.31
CA TYR A 404 -18.25 -10.67 16.05
C TYR A 404 -17.71 -11.44 17.27
N VAL A 405 -17.55 -12.75 17.11
CA VAL A 405 -17.08 -13.64 18.19
C VAL A 405 -15.58 -13.56 18.42
N GLY A 406 -14.84 -12.87 17.55
CA GLY A 406 -13.38 -12.71 17.67
C GLY A 406 -12.94 -11.62 18.66
N ARG A 407 -13.90 -10.92 19.30
CA ARG A 407 -13.61 -9.86 20.28
C ARG A 407 -14.36 -10.11 21.58
N ARG A 408 -13.78 -9.63 22.67
CA ARG A 408 -14.46 -9.60 23.98
C ARG A 408 -15.74 -8.76 23.85
N PRO A 409 -16.91 -9.27 24.29
CA PRO A 409 -18.12 -8.47 24.34
C PRO A 409 -17.91 -7.23 25.23
N PRO A 410 -18.54 -6.09 24.92
CA PRO A 410 -18.53 -4.92 25.81
C PRO A 410 -18.99 -5.31 27.23
N GLU A 411 -18.33 -4.77 28.26
CA GLU A 411 -18.72 -5.03 29.65
C GLU A 411 -20.19 -4.61 29.87
N GLY A 412 -21.04 -5.54 30.32
CA GLY A 412 -22.48 -5.31 30.57
C GLY A 412 -23.45 -6.08 29.65
N VAL A 413 -23.01 -6.75 28.59
CA VAL A 413 -23.90 -7.51 27.67
C VAL A 413 -24.21 -8.93 28.15
N ARG A 414 -23.46 -9.45 29.14
CA ARG A 414 -23.56 -10.84 29.64
C ARG A 414 -24.87 -11.19 30.39
N GLU A 415 -25.76 -10.24 30.67
CA GLU A 415 -27.01 -10.52 31.39
C GLU A 415 -28.21 -10.86 30.48
N ARG A 416 -28.05 -10.93 29.15
CA ARG A 416 -29.19 -11.11 28.22
C ARG A 416 -29.02 -12.17 27.12
N LEU A 417 -28.01 -13.03 27.22
CA LEU A 417 -27.89 -14.25 26.40
C LEU A 417 -27.91 -15.46 27.33
#